data_AF-I4N8Y5-F1
#
_entry.id   AF-I4N8Y5-F1
#
_cell.length_a   1.000
_cell.length_b   1.000
_cell.length_c   1.000
_cell.angle_alpha   90.00
_cell.angle_beta   90.00
_cell.angle_gamma   90.00
#
_symmetry.space_group_name_H-M   'P 1'
#
loop_
_entity.id
_entity.type
_entity.pdbx_description
1 polymer ?
#
loop_
_entity_poly.entity_id
_entity_poly.type
_entity_poly.pdbx_seq_one_letter_code
_entity_poly.pdbx_strand_id
1 'polypeptide(L)'
;MPRFGMRKTVHNFISDFLRDGDFHDDVSLESLGLDKADIMMLITRLEDEYGLTAFTSEEDKLLEQAVTANDLWKFLQEINRH
;
A
#
# COMPACT_ATOMS: atom_id res chain seq x y z
N MET A 1 -17.55 1.01 7.70
CA MET A 1 -17.63 1.79 6.44
C MET A 1 -16.23 1.84 5.83
N PRO A 2 -16.08 1.67 4.50
CA PRO A 2 -16.01 0.40 3.80
C PRO A 2 -14.56 -0.13 3.67
N ARG A 3 -14.32 -1.37 4.10
CA ARG A 3 -13.07 -2.13 3.88
C ARG A 3 -12.62 -2.18 2.41
N PHE A 4 -13.55 -1.96 1.50
CA PHE A 4 -13.34 -1.93 0.05
C PHE A 4 -12.73 -0.63 -0.48
N GLY A 5 -12.79 0.48 0.27
CA GLY A 5 -12.21 1.76 -0.17
C GLY A 5 -10.69 1.69 -0.26
N MET A 6 -10.05 1.27 0.83
CA MET A 6 -8.59 1.17 0.94
C MET A 6 -7.96 0.23 -0.07
N ARG A 7 -8.51 -0.99 -0.20
CA ARG A 7 -8.02 -1.96 -1.21
C ARG A 7 -8.11 -1.37 -2.62
N LYS A 8 -9.23 -0.71 -2.96
CA LYS A 8 -9.41 -0.11 -4.28
C LYS A 8 -8.49 1.09 -4.52
N THR A 9 -8.22 1.91 -3.50
CA THR A 9 -7.26 3.03 -3.60
C THR A 9 -5.85 2.52 -3.84
N VAL A 10 -5.37 1.56 -3.04
CA VAL A 10 -4.04 0.94 -3.23
C VAL A 10 -3.94 0.31 -4.61
N HIS A 11 -4.97 -0.45 -5.01
CA HIS A 11 -5.00 -1.11 -6.31
C HIS A 11 -4.99 -0.11 -7.47
N ASN A 12 -5.85 0.92 -7.42
CA ASN A 12 -5.88 1.96 -8.43
C ASN A 12 -4.55 2.73 -8.53
N PHE A 13 -3.90 3.03 -7.40
CA PHE A 13 -2.63 3.75 -7.41
C PHE A 13 -1.52 2.93 -8.07
N ILE A 14 -1.42 1.64 -7.73
CA ILE A 14 -0.45 0.75 -8.37
C ILE A 14 -0.80 0.58 -9.86
N SER A 15 -2.07 0.41 -10.23
CA SER A 15 -2.46 0.32 -11.65
C SER A 15 -2.14 1.60 -12.43
N ASP A 16 -2.31 2.78 -11.82
CA ASP A 16 -1.97 4.08 -12.42
C ASP A 16 -0.44 4.22 -12.56
N PHE A 17 0.32 3.77 -11.56
CA PHE A 17 1.77 3.70 -11.61
C PHE A 17 2.27 2.76 -12.71
N LEU A 18 1.62 1.60 -12.86
CA LEU A 18 1.91 0.61 -13.91
C LEU A 18 1.41 1.05 -15.30
N ARG A 19 0.67 2.16 -15.39
CA ARG A 19 0.13 2.73 -16.63
C ARG A 19 -0.57 1.67 -17.49
N ASP A 20 -1.58 1.01 -16.91
CA ASP A 20 -2.53 0.05 -17.55
C ASP A 20 -2.28 -1.46 -17.27
N GLY A 21 -1.66 -1.78 -16.13
CA GLY A 21 -1.52 -3.16 -15.66
C GLY A 21 -2.61 -3.56 -14.66
N ASP A 22 -3.49 -4.50 -15.04
CA ASP A 22 -4.27 -5.30 -14.08
C ASP A 22 -3.30 -6.26 -13.40
N PHE A 23 -3.18 -6.19 -12.08
CA PHE A 23 -2.21 -6.98 -11.33
C PHE A 23 -2.92 -7.71 -10.19
N HIS A 24 -2.41 -8.90 -9.85
CA HIS A 24 -3.00 -9.66 -8.75
C HIS A 24 -2.50 -9.07 -7.42
N ASP A 25 -3.40 -8.93 -6.43
CA ASP A 25 -3.03 -8.35 -5.14
C ASP A 25 -1.97 -9.18 -4.39
N ASP A 26 -1.85 -10.47 -4.73
CA ASP A 26 -0.85 -11.39 -4.16
C ASP A 26 0.53 -11.27 -4.82
N VAL A 27 0.68 -10.47 -5.88
CA VAL A 27 1.96 -10.23 -6.54
C VAL A 27 2.77 -9.21 -5.74
N SER A 28 4.07 -9.44 -5.68
CA SER A 28 5.00 -8.56 -5.01
C SER A 28 5.11 -7.21 -5.72
N LEU A 29 5.13 -6.10 -4.99
CA LEU A 29 5.33 -4.75 -5.52
C LEU A 29 6.62 -4.66 -6.34
N GLU A 30 7.70 -5.27 -5.85
CA GLU A 30 8.97 -5.38 -6.60
C GLU A 30 8.81 -6.15 -7.92
N SER A 31 7.95 -7.17 -7.95
CA SER A 31 7.64 -7.94 -9.18
C SER A 31 6.77 -7.15 -10.16
N LEU A 32 6.06 -6.13 -9.68
CA LEU A 32 5.35 -5.15 -10.50
C LEU A 32 6.31 -4.06 -11.02
N GLY A 33 7.57 -4.05 -10.56
CA GLY A 33 8.56 -3.05 -10.94
C GLY A 33 8.51 -1.79 -10.07
N LEU A 34 7.83 -1.83 -8.91
CA LEU A 34 7.91 -0.79 -7.90
C LEU A 34 9.21 -0.96 -7.12
N ASP A 35 10.04 0.08 -7.14
CA ASP A 35 11.23 0.11 -6.30
C ASP A 35 10.90 0.57 -4.88
N LYS A 36 11.90 0.56 -3.99
CA LYS A 36 11.73 1.01 -2.61
C LYS A 36 11.25 2.47 -2.52
N ALA A 37 11.66 3.33 -3.45
CA ALA A 37 11.25 4.74 -3.47
C ALA A 37 9.78 4.88 -3.90
N ASP A 38 9.32 4.07 -4.86
CA ASP A 38 7.94 4.02 -5.29
C ASP A 38 7.02 3.52 -4.17
N ILE A 39 7.44 2.47 -3.45
CA ILE A 39 6.72 1.94 -2.29
C ILE A 39 6.64 3.00 -1.17
N MET A 40 7.73 3.71 -0.89
CA MET A 40 7.72 4.81 0.10
C MET A 40 6.80 5.96 -0.33
N MET A 41 6.79 6.31 -1.61
CA MET A 41 5.90 7.36 -2.14
C MET A 41 4.43 6.95 -2.02
N LEU A 42 4.13 5.68 -2.33
CA LEU A 42 2.79 5.10 -2.21
C LEU A 42 2.29 5.17 -0.77
N ILE A 43 3.16 4.83 0.19
CA ILE A 43 2.84 4.91 1.61
C ILE A 43 2.62 6.34 2.08
N THR A 44 3.51 7.26 1.73
CA THR A 44 3.37 8.68 2.09
C THR A 44 2.07 9.26 1.54
N ARG A 45 1.66 8.84 0.33
CA ARG A 45 0.38 9.24 -0.27
C ARG A 45 -0.81 8.70 0.52
N LEU A 46 -0.74 7.44 0.93
CA LEU A 46 -1.79 6.81 1.75
C LEU A 46 -1.87 7.44 3.14
N GLU A 47 -0.75 7.83 3.76
CA GLU A 47 -0.73 8.61 5.00
C GLU A 47 -1.51 9.92 4.85
N ASP A 48 -1.21 10.68 3.80
CA ASP A 48 -1.84 11.98 3.52
C ASP A 48 -3.34 11.83 3.18
N GLU A 49 -3.69 10.83 2.37
CA GLU A 49 -5.07 10.59 1.93
C GLU A 49 -5.97 10.06 3.05
N TYR A 50 -5.42 9.25 3.96
CA TYR A 50 -6.17 8.67 5.09
C TYR A 50 -5.94 9.40 6.42
N GLY A 51 -5.08 10.43 6.45
CA GLY A 51 -4.75 11.17 7.65
C GLY A 51 -4.08 10.32 8.74
N LEU A 52 -3.37 9.26 8.34
CA LEU A 52 -2.67 8.37 9.26
C LEU A 52 -1.45 9.12 9.80
N THR A 53 -1.36 9.29 11.12
CA THR A 53 -0.26 10.02 11.75
C THR A 53 0.99 9.15 11.77
N ALA A 54 1.79 9.28 10.71
CA ALA A 54 3.18 8.83 10.56
C ALA A 54 3.43 7.36 10.91
N PHE A 55 3.70 6.57 9.87
CA PHE A 55 4.11 5.18 9.96
C PHE A 55 5.26 5.04 10.98
N THR A 56 4.96 4.46 12.14
CA THR A 56 5.89 4.24 13.27
C THR A 56 6.97 3.20 12.91
N SER A 57 7.98 3.02 13.77
CA SER A 57 9.07 2.04 13.49
C SER A 57 8.58 0.57 13.37
N GLU A 58 7.38 0.24 13.85
CA GLU A 58 6.73 -1.04 13.57
C GLU A 58 6.23 -1.13 12.12
N GLU A 59 5.80 -0.01 11.57
CA GLU A 59 5.31 0.16 10.21
C GLU A 59 6.46 0.19 9.20
N ASP A 60 7.62 0.73 9.58
CA ASP A 60 8.86 0.65 8.79
C ASP A 60 9.35 -0.81 8.65
N LYS A 61 9.17 -1.62 9.69
CA LYS A 61 9.44 -3.08 9.66
C LYS A 61 8.44 -3.84 8.80
N LEU A 62 7.18 -3.42 8.84
CA LEU A 62 6.15 -3.95 7.95
C LEU A 62 6.41 -3.51 6.53
N LEU A 63 7.00 -2.34 6.28
CA LEU A 63 7.50 -1.88 4.98
C LEU A 63 8.65 -2.73 4.43
N GLU A 64 9.59 -3.12 5.31
CA GLU A 64 10.64 -4.09 4.95
C GLU A 64 10.08 -5.49 4.64
N GLN A 65 8.85 -5.80 5.08
CA GLN A 65 8.20 -7.11 4.90
C GLN A 65 6.98 -7.10 3.97
N ALA A 66 6.42 -5.92 3.64
CA ALA A 66 5.21 -5.72 2.85
C ALA A 66 5.60 -5.82 1.38
N VAL A 67 5.83 -7.06 1.00
CA VAL A 67 6.28 -7.41 -0.32
C VAL A 67 5.11 -7.32 -1.30
N THR A 68 3.83 -7.44 -0.89
CA THR A 68 2.66 -7.53 -1.77
C THR A 68 1.58 -6.46 -1.54
N ALA A 69 0.74 -6.19 -2.54
CA ALA A 69 -0.41 -5.30 -2.40
C ALA A 69 -1.44 -5.83 -1.37
N ASN A 70 -1.53 -7.15 -1.19
CA ASN A 70 -2.36 -7.81 -0.19
C ASN A 70 -1.92 -7.45 1.24
N ASP A 71 -0.62 -7.42 1.47
CA ASP A 71 -0.05 -7.05 2.77
C ASP A 71 -0.27 -5.57 3.08
N LEU A 72 -0.12 -4.69 2.08
CA LEU A 72 -0.41 -3.26 2.20
C LEU A 72 -1.84 -2.95 2.66
N TRP A 73 -2.86 -3.55 2.04
CA TRP A 73 -4.24 -3.25 2.46
C TRP A 73 -4.61 -3.89 3.80
N LYS A 74 -4.08 -5.08 4.11
CA LYS A 74 -4.26 -5.70 5.44
C LYS A 74 -3.67 -4.80 6.53
N PHE A 75 -2.48 -4.30 6.27
CA PHE A 75 -1.75 -3.40 7.14
C PHE A 75 -2.53 -2.09 7.39
N LEU A 76 -2.97 -1.40 6.33
CA LEU A 76 -3.84 -0.21 6.46
C LEU A 76 -5.14 -0.51 7.24
N GLN A 77 -5.66 -1.72 7.10
CA GLN A 77 -6.87 -2.13 7.80
C GLN A 77 -6.65 -2.32 9.31
N GLU A 78 -5.48 -2.78 9.72
CA GLU A 78 -5.10 -2.89 11.14
C GLU A 78 -4.90 -1.50 11.76
N ILE A 79 -4.31 -0.54 11.03
CA ILE A 79 -4.13 0.84 11.52
C ILE A 79 -5.46 1.57 11.67
N ASN A 80 -6.34 1.51 10.66
CA ASN A 80 -7.66 2.15 10.72
C ASN A 80 -8.61 1.53 11.77
N ARG A 81 -8.19 0.42 12.40
CA ARG A 81 -8.94 -0.22 13.48
C ARG A 81 -8.57 0.34 14.86
N HIS A 82 -7.43 1.03 14.98
CA HIS A 82 -6.94 1.69 16.18
C HIS A 82 -7.32 3.18 16.19
#